data_AF-A0A1Y5D768-F1
#
_entry.id   AF-A0A1Y5D768-F1
#
_cell.length_a   1.000
_cell.length_b   1.000
_cell.length_c   1.000
_cell.angle_alpha   90.00
_cell.angle_beta   90.00
_cell.angle_gamma   90.00
#
_symmetry.space_group_name_H-M   'P 1'
#
loop_
_entity.id
_entity.type
_entity.pdbx_description
1 polymer ?
#
loop_
_entity_poly.entity_id
_entity_poly.type
_entity_poly.pdbx_seq_one_letter_code
_entity_poly.pdbx_strand_id
1 'polypeptide(L)'
;MQLNELNIVAIGGGHGLGRVLSTLSFMGNKLTGIVTTTDNGGSTGKLRRRSSSIAWGDLRNCLTELVDSDSVGSQLFNFRFEGGDELSGHNLGNLILYGLGQVQSRPLDSIKLVSRMLRVRTQVLPMSETPTDLMAFYPEGRCRVGELSVDEMPIMPKNLMLAPLVKSLTPCIDAINKADLIILGPGSFLTSIIPPLLVRDISKAIANRKGHCVFIDNIVAEQSPAAKLTIDEKLTWIEENIGCLPIDSVISQEPSVKSDRVAIICRNLAHNKVPHHHDKQKLIAALEACVSSAVDKKKTA
;
A
#
# COMPACT_ATOMS: atom_id res chain seq x y z
N MET A 1 -4.33 -5.86 -23.60
CA MET A 1 -3.20 -5.34 -22.81
C MET A 1 -2.46 -6.52 -22.23
N GLN A 2 -1.13 -6.48 -22.21
CA GLN A 2 -0.29 -7.58 -21.72
C GLN A 2 -0.64 -7.96 -20.27
N LEU A 3 -1.08 -6.96 -19.48
CA LEU A 3 -1.48 -7.12 -18.09
C LEU A 3 -2.76 -7.96 -17.89
N ASN A 4 -3.64 -8.09 -18.89
CA ASN A 4 -4.93 -8.81 -18.73
C ASN A 4 -4.77 -10.29 -18.40
N GLU A 5 -3.64 -10.89 -18.78
CA GLU A 5 -3.38 -12.31 -18.54
C GLU A 5 -2.67 -12.58 -17.22
N LEU A 6 -2.25 -11.53 -16.51
CA LEU A 6 -1.46 -11.64 -15.28
C LEU A 6 -2.35 -11.60 -14.03
N ASN A 7 -1.89 -12.28 -12.98
CA ASN A 7 -2.31 -12.04 -11.62
C ASN A 7 -1.42 -10.95 -11.02
N ILE A 8 -2.01 -9.85 -10.57
CA ILE A 8 -1.28 -8.71 -10.01
C ILE A 8 -1.64 -8.51 -8.55
N VAL A 9 -0.62 -8.35 -7.72
CA VAL A 9 -0.76 -7.96 -6.31
C VAL A 9 -0.15 -6.58 -6.14
N ALA A 10 -0.91 -5.62 -5.63
CA ALA A 10 -0.39 -4.31 -5.24
C ALA A 10 -0.38 -4.19 -3.71
N ILE A 11 0.75 -3.81 -3.12
CA ILE A 11 0.97 -3.76 -1.68
C ILE A 11 1.37 -2.34 -1.28
N GLY A 12 0.71 -1.78 -0.28
CA GLY A 12 1.03 -0.44 0.20
C GLY A 12 -0.07 0.17 1.06
N GLY A 13 -0.22 1.49 0.97
CA GLY A 13 -1.21 2.25 1.73
C GLY A 13 -1.55 3.59 1.06
N GLY A 14 -2.36 4.36 1.78
CA GLY A 14 -2.77 5.71 1.42
C GLY A 14 -3.44 5.84 0.05
N HIS A 15 -3.28 7.03 -0.52
CA HIS A 15 -3.86 7.41 -1.81
C HIS A 15 -3.09 6.83 -3.00
N GLY A 16 -1.79 6.54 -2.82
CA GLY A 16 -0.94 5.97 -3.87
C GLY A 16 -1.42 4.59 -4.30
N LEU A 17 -1.62 3.69 -3.33
CA LEU A 17 -2.14 2.35 -3.59
C LEU A 17 -3.55 2.39 -4.22
N GLY A 18 -4.45 3.23 -3.68
CA GLY A 18 -5.81 3.39 -4.20
C GLY A 18 -5.83 3.75 -5.69
N ARG A 19 -4.91 4.63 -6.13
CA ARG A 19 -4.78 5.02 -7.54
C ARG A 19 -4.23 3.91 -8.42
N VAL A 20 -3.26 3.13 -7.94
CA VAL A 20 -2.78 1.92 -8.65
C VAL A 20 -3.93 0.94 -8.85
N LEU A 21 -4.70 0.69 -7.79
CA LEU A 21 -5.85 -0.21 -7.85
C LEU A 21 -6.93 0.31 -8.81
N SER A 22 -7.24 1.61 -8.78
CA SER A 22 -8.18 2.25 -9.71
C SER A 22 -7.70 2.15 -11.17
N THR A 23 -6.40 2.31 -11.39
CA THR A 23 -5.76 2.24 -12.72
C THR A 23 -5.85 0.82 -13.30
N LEU A 24 -5.66 -0.19 -12.45
CA LEU A 24 -5.68 -1.60 -12.83
C LEU A 24 -7.06 -2.27 -12.61
N SER A 25 -8.09 -1.50 -12.27
CA SER A 25 -9.43 -2.01 -11.91
C SER A 25 -10.09 -2.85 -13.01
N PHE A 26 -9.70 -2.63 -14.29
CA PHE A 26 -10.14 -3.43 -15.44
C PHE A 26 -9.78 -4.92 -15.31
N MET A 27 -8.80 -5.28 -14.47
CA MET A 27 -8.37 -6.65 -14.22
C MET A 27 -9.35 -7.44 -13.33
N GLY A 28 -10.24 -6.76 -12.60
CA GLY A 28 -11.20 -7.39 -11.70
C GLY A 28 -10.54 -8.37 -10.72
N ASN A 29 -10.96 -9.63 -10.76
CA ASN A 29 -10.53 -10.66 -9.81
C ASN A 29 -9.05 -11.06 -9.95
N LYS A 30 -8.37 -10.68 -11.04
CA LYS A 30 -6.93 -10.91 -11.22
C LYS A 30 -6.07 -9.86 -10.49
N LEU A 31 -6.69 -8.82 -9.92
CA LEU A 31 -6.01 -7.81 -9.13
C LEU A 31 -6.35 -7.97 -7.65
N THR A 32 -5.32 -7.96 -6.81
CA THR A 32 -5.44 -7.97 -5.35
C THR A 32 -4.67 -6.79 -4.75
N GLY A 33 -5.32 -5.99 -3.91
CA GLY A 33 -4.68 -4.97 -3.08
C GLY A 33 -4.46 -5.48 -1.66
N ILE A 34 -3.22 -5.45 -1.16
CA ILE A 34 -2.88 -5.72 0.25
C ILE A 34 -2.55 -4.38 0.90
N VAL A 35 -3.38 -3.98 1.85
CA VAL A 35 -3.40 -2.63 2.40
C VAL A 35 -2.80 -2.60 3.80
N THR A 36 -1.93 -1.63 4.06
CA THR A 36 -1.41 -1.33 5.40
C THR A 36 -2.55 -0.99 6.36
N THR A 37 -2.41 -1.37 7.63
CA THR A 37 -3.43 -1.17 8.66
C THR A 37 -2.88 -0.55 9.95
N THR A 38 -1.77 0.19 9.84
CA THR A 38 -1.07 0.85 10.96
C THR A 38 -1.50 2.29 11.27
N ASP A 39 -2.27 2.93 10.38
CA ASP A 39 -2.65 4.34 10.50
C ASP A 39 -3.28 4.64 11.86
N ASN A 40 -2.75 5.66 12.53
CA ASN A 40 -3.23 6.15 13.82
C ASN A 40 -3.60 7.64 13.80
N GLY A 41 -3.74 8.23 12.60
CA GLY A 41 -4.10 9.62 12.38
C GLY A 41 -5.59 9.88 12.18
N GLY A 42 -5.99 11.15 12.35
CA GLY A 42 -7.32 11.66 12.06
C GLY A 42 -8.48 10.80 12.58
N SER A 43 -9.46 10.52 11.71
CA SER A 43 -10.63 9.68 12.01
C SER A 43 -10.24 8.24 12.36
N THR A 44 -9.20 7.69 11.73
CA THR A 44 -8.75 6.31 11.96
C THR A 44 -8.21 6.17 13.38
N GLY A 45 -7.32 7.07 13.79
CA GLY A 45 -6.73 7.09 15.13
C GLY A 45 -7.76 7.24 16.25
N LYS A 46 -8.77 8.09 16.05
CA LYS A 46 -9.89 8.24 17.00
C LYS A 46 -10.61 6.90 17.24
N LEU A 47 -10.86 6.13 16.17
CA LEU A 47 -11.56 4.85 16.25
C LEU A 47 -10.69 3.73 16.85
N ARG A 48 -9.40 3.68 16.49
CA ARG A 48 -8.46 2.68 17.02
C ARG A 48 -8.28 2.81 18.53
N ARG A 49 -8.14 4.04 19.05
CA ARG A 49 -8.07 4.31 20.49
C ARG A 49 -9.31 3.85 21.27
N ARG A 50 -10.47 3.75 20.60
CA ARG A 50 -11.73 3.39 21.25
C ARG A 50 -11.94 1.88 21.39
N SER A 51 -11.46 1.05 20.44
CA SER A 51 -11.86 -0.37 20.40
C SER A 51 -10.77 -1.36 20.02
N SER A 52 -9.50 -0.97 19.98
CA SER A 52 -8.41 -1.86 19.52
C SER A 52 -8.77 -2.54 18.20
N SER A 53 -9.06 -1.75 17.17
CA SER A 53 -9.36 -2.23 15.82
C SER A 53 -8.18 -2.01 14.87
N ILE A 54 -8.18 -2.68 13.72
CA ILE A 54 -7.30 -2.30 12.61
C ILE A 54 -7.61 -0.88 12.12
N ALA A 55 -6.67 -0.26 11.42
CA ALA A 55 -6.93 0.98 10.68
C ALA A 55 -7.83 0.71 9.47
N TRP A 56 -8.94 1.45 9.38
CA TRP A 56 -9.91 1.34 8.28
C TRP A 56 -9.68 2.35 7.14
N GLY A 57 -8.95 3.44 7.40
CA GLY A 57 -8.84 4.58 6.49
C GLY A 57 -8.32 4.21 5.09
N ASP A 58 -7.18 3.52 5.03
CA ASP A 58 -6.57 3.12 3.75
C ASP A 58 -7.36 2.05 3.02
N LEU A 59 -7.97 1.11 3.74
CA LEU A 59 -8.88 0.11 3.17
C LEU A 59 -10.09 0.79 2.52
N ARG A 60 -10.72 1.70 3.26
CA ARG A 60 -11.82 2.52 2.76
C ARG A 60 -11.41 3.27 1.51
N ASN A 61 -10.25 3.95 1.55
CA ASN A 61 -9.73 4.71 0.42
C ASN A 61 -9.53 3.83 -0.83
N CYS A 62 -8.93 2.64 -0.67
CA CYS A 62 -8.76 1.69 -1.76
C CYS A 62 -10.10 1.23 -2.35
N LEU A 63 -11.09 0.95 -1.49
CA LEU A 63 -12.42 0.55 -1.92
C LEU A 63 -13.14 1.67 -2.69
N THR A 64 -13.05 2.92 -2.22
CA THR A 64 -13.71 4.06 -2.88
C THR A 64 -13.08 4.41 -4.23
N GLU A 65 -11.76 4.28 -4.37
CA GLU A 65 -11.03 4.53 -5.63
C GLU A 65 -11.34 3.51 -6.73
N LEU A 66 -11.87 2.33 -6.34
CA LEU A 66 -12.31 1.26 -7.25
C LEU A 66 -13.76 1.43 -7.73
N VAL A 67 -14.46 2.45 -7.26
CA VAL A 67 -15.88 2.71 -7.55
C VAL A 67 -15.98 4.01 -8.35
N ASP A 68 -17.02 4.12 -9.16
CA ASP A 68 -17.38 5.38 -9.81
C ASP A 68 -17.58 6.48 -8.76
N SER A 69 -16.85 7.60 -8.90
CA SER A 69 -16.89 8.75 -7.99
C SER A 69 -18.27 9.40 -7.94
N ASP A 70 -19.05 9.28 -9.01
CA ASP A 70 -20.38 9.89 -9.11
C ASP A 70 -21.48 9.00 -8.49
N SER A 71 -21.13 7.77 -8.08
CA SER A 71 -22.07 6.88 -7.41
C SER A 71 -22.39 7.37 -5.99
N VAL A 72 -23.65 7.22 -5.58
CA VAL A 72 -24.11 7.52 -4.22
C VAL A 72 -23.30 6.75 -3.17
N GLY A 73 -22.93 5.50 -3.47
CA GLY A 73 -22.10 4.68 -2.59
C GLY A 73 -20.72 5.31 -2.34
N SER A 74 -20.04 5.77 -3.39
CA SER A 74 -18.74 6.45 -3.26
C SER A 74 -18.86 7.76 -2.49
N GLN A 75 -19.89 8.57 -2.78
CA GLN A 75 -20.14 9.84 -2.08
C GLN A 75 -20.37 9.62 -0.58
N LEU A 76 -21.20 8.64 -0.20
CA LEU A 76 -21.45 8.30 1.21
C LEU A 76 -20.18 7.80 1.92
N PHE A 77 -19.39 6.95 1.28
CA PHE A 77 -18.16 6.45 1.88
C PHE A 77 -17.08 7.53 2.03
N ASN A 78 -17.05 8.51 1.13
CA ASN A 78 -16.14 9.64 1.21
C ASN A 78 -16.66 10.80 2.08
N PHE A 79 -17.93 10.77 2.48
CA PHE A 79 -18.52 11.82 3.32
C PHE A 79 -17.74 12.02 4.63
N ARG A 80 -17.39 13.27 4.91
CA ARG A 80 -16.71 13.69 6.13
C ARG A 80 -17.62 14.64 6.89
N PHE A 81 -17.80 14.36 8.17
CA PHE A 81 -18.56 15.22 9.05
C PHE A 81 -17.75 16.50 9.34
N GLU A 82 -18.36 17.64 9.05
CA GLU A 82 -17.84 18.97 9.35
C GLU A 82 -18.58 19.55 10.58
N GLY A 83 -18.04 20.61 11.18
CA GLY A 83 -18.65 21.30 12.32
C GLY A 83 -17.86 21.16 13.63
N GLY A 84 -18.53 21.42 14.75
CA GLY A 84 -17.93 21.42 16.10
C GLY A 84 -18.54 20.41 17.06
N ASP A 85 -19.25 19.40 16.55
CA ASP A 85 -19.92 18.36 17.33
C ASP A 85 -19.06 17.09 17.50
N GLU A 86 -19.62 16.06 18.13
CA GLU A 86 -18.94 14.78 18.41
C GLU A 86 -18.55 14.00 17.14
N LEU A 87 -19.27 14.19 16.04
CA LEU A 87 -18.97 13.52 14.77
C LEU A 87 -17.92 14.26 13.96
N SER A 88 -17.63 15.53 14.28
CA SER A 88 -16.67 16.35 13.56
C SER A 88 -15.31 15.67 13.33
N GLY A 89 -14.90 15.68 12.06
CA GLY A 89 -13.65 15.08 11.58
C GLY A 89 -13.72 13.56 11.34
N HIS A 90 -14.81 12.88 11.74
CA HIS A 90 -15.04 11.50 11.32
C HIS A 90 -15.40 11.42 9.84
N ASN A 91 -15.09 10.28 9.23
CA ASN A 91 -15.56 9.94 7.90
C ASN A 91 -16.58 8.80 8.01
N LEU A 92 -17.71 8.94 7.30
CA LEU A 92 -18.82 8.00 7.38
C LEU A 92 -18.41 6.59 6.93
N GLY A 93 -17.64 6.44 5.86
CA GLY A 93 -17.12 5.14 5.43
C GLY A 93 -16.30 4.44 6.50
N ASN A 94 -15.45 5.18 7.23
CA ASN A 94 -14.71 4.64 8.37
C ASN A 94 -15.64 4.19 9.51
N LEU A 95 -16.71 4.94 9.78
CA LEU A 95 -17.70 4.57 10.80
C LEU A 95 -18.50 3.33 10.41
N ILE A 96 -18.87 3.20 9.13
CA ILE A 96 -19.54 2.01 8.60
C ILE A 96 -18.63 0.78 8.75
N LEU A 97 -17.39 0.86 8.28
CA LEU A 97 -16.42 -0.24 8.40
C LEU A 97 -16.13 -0.60 9.86
N TYR A 98 -15.97 0.41 10.71
CA TYR A 98 -15.82 0.23 12.15
C TYR A 98 -17.02 -0.50 12.75
N GLY A 99 -18.25 -0.02 12.50
CA GLY A 99 -19.48 -0.62 13.01
C GLY A 99 -19.64 -2.07 12.52
N LEU A 100 -19.35 -2.32 11.25
CA LEU A 100 -19.33 -3.69 10.71
C LEU A 100 -18.27 -4.56 11.39
N GLY A 101 -17.11 -4.00 11.74
CA GLY A 101 -16.08 -4.72 12.49
C GLY A 101 -16.46 -5.03 13.93
N GLN A 102 -17.41 -4.30 14.52
CA GLN A 102 -17.97 -4.62 15.85
C GLN A 102 -19.06 -5.70 15.79
N VAL A 103 -19.75 -5.83 14.64
CA VAL A 103 -20.84 -6.80 14.45
C VAL A 103 -20.33 -8.13 13.87
N GLN A 104 -19.36 -8.06 12.96
CA GLN A 104 -18.75 -9.24 12.35
C GLN A 104 -17.67 -9.82 13.26
N SER A 105 -17.43 -11.12 13.13
CA SER A 105 -16.35 -11.80 13.87
C SER A 105 -14.96 -11.46 13.33
N ARG A 106 -14.87 -11.04 12.06
CA ARG A 106 -13.61 -10.84 11.35
C ARG A 106 -13.61 -9.57 10.49
N PRO A 107 -12.56 -8.73 10.56
CA PRO A 107 -12.40 -7.57 9.68
C PRO A 107 -12.53 -7.89 8.19
N LEU A 108 -12.02 -9.04 7.73
CA LEU A 108 -12.12 -9.45 6.32
C LEU A 108 -13.58 -9.59 5.86
N ASP A 109 -14.48 -10.04 6.73
CA ASP A 109 -15.88 -10.23 6.36
C ASP A 109 -16.60 -8.88 6.21
N SER A 110 -16.24 -7.89 7.04
CA SER A 110 -16.68 -6.50 6.89
C SER A 110 -16.22 -5.91 5.56
N ILE A 111 -14.95 -6.13 5.19
CA ILE A 111 -14.38 -5.66 3.91
C ILE A 111 -15.13 -6.30 2.74
N LYS A 112 -15.31 -7.63 2.75
CA LYS A 112 -16.06 -8.35 1.71
C LYS A 112 -17.50 -7.87 1.57
N LEU A 113 -18.17 -7.57 2.69
CA LEU A 113 -19.52 -7.04 2.66
C LEU A 113 -19.56 -5.69 1.95
N VAL A 114 -18.68 -4.76 2.34
CA VAL A 114 -18.58 -3.44 1.71
C VAL A 114 -18.21 -3.54 0.24
N SER A 115 -17.24 -4.40 -0.13
CA SER A 115 -16.89 -4.63 -1.54
C SER A 115 -18.10 -5.08 -2.36
N ARG A 116 -18.95 -5.96 -1.83
CA ARG A 116 -20.20 -6.37 -2.51
C ARG A 116 -21.20 -5.22 -2.63
N MET A 117 -21.40 -4.43 -1.57
CA MET A 117 -22.31 -3.28 -1.59
C MET A 117 -21.87 -2.23 -2.64
N LEU A 118 -20.56 -2.03 -2.76
CA LEU A 118 -19.95 -1.11 -3.71
C LEU A 118 -19.70 -1.73 -5.10
N ARG A 119 -20.06 -3.01 -5.31
CA ARG A 119 -19.83 -3.77 -6.55
C ARG A 119 -18.37 -3.79 -7.01
N VAL A 120 -17.44 -3.76 -6.06
CA VAL A 120 -16.00 -3.87 -6.31
C VAL A 120 -15.64 -5.33 -6.59
N ARG A 121 -15.06 -5.58 -7.78
CA ARG A 121 -14.60 -6.92 -8.19
C ARG A 121 -13.18 -7.23 -7.72
N THR A 122 -12.32 -6.22 -7.69
CA THR A 122 -10.94 -6.31 -7.20
C THR A 122 -10.92 -6.75 -5.74
N GLN A 123 -10.03 -7.68 -5.40
CA GLN A 123 -9.91 -8.12 -4.01
C GLN A 123 -9.10 -7.08 -3.21
N VAL A 124 -9.65 -6.58 -2.11
CA VAL A 124 -8.93 -5.69 -1.18
C VAL A 124 -8.80 -6.41 0.16
N LEU A 125 -7.56 -6.59 0.61
CA LEU A 125 -7.20 -7.35 1.80
C LEU A 125 -6.42 -6.47 2.77
N PRO A 126 -6.64 -6.60 4.09
CA PRO A 126 -5.77 -5.99 5.06
C PRO A 126 -4.45 -6.77 5.17
N MET A 127 -3.34 -6.12 5.50
CA MET A 127 -2.08 -6.84 5.78
C MET A 127 -2.21 -7.80 6.96
N SER A 128 -3.09 -7.49 7.92
CA SER A 128 -3.49 -8.33 9.05
C SER A 128 -4.89 -7.96 9.54
N GLU A 129 -5.63 -8.93 10.10
CA GLU A 129 -6.87 -8.68 10.84
C GLU A 129 -6.63 -8.30 12.30
N THR A 130 -5.40 -8.44 12.78
CA THR A 130 -5.04 -8.09 14.15
C THR A 130 -4.54 -6.64 14.20
N PRO A 131 -5.01 -5.82 15.15
CA PRO A 131 -4.48 -4.47 15.36
C PRO A 131 -2.98 -4.50 15.70
N THR A 132 -2.22 -3.59 15.09
CA THR A 132 -0.82 -3.35 15.41
C THR A 132 -0.48 -1.88 15.19
N ASP A 133 0.55 -1.42 15.90
CA ASP A 133 1.16 -0.11 15.70
C ASP A 133 2.53 -0.25 15.05
N LEU A 134 2.92 0.79 14.30
CA LEU A 134 4.26 0.93 13.76
C LEU A 134 5.18 1.51 14.83
N MET A 135 6.32 0.89 15.08
CA MET A 135 7.37 1.39 15.95
C MET A 135 8.63 1.66 15.15
N ALA A 136 9.26 2.80 15.39
CA ALA A 136 10.52 3.18 14.77
C ALA A 136 11.60 3.42 15.80
N PHE A 137 12.77 2.82 15.60
CA PHE A 137 13.91 2.92 16.52
C PHE A 137 14.94 3.87 15.94
N TYR A 138 15.34 4.86 16.74
CA TYR A 138 16.50 5.68 16.42
C TYR A 138 17.78 4.83 16.46
N PRO A 139 18.88 5.28 15.83
CA PRO A 139 20.18 4.65 15.99
C PRO A 139 20.60 4.44 17.45
N GLU A 140 20.17 5.35 18.34
CA GLU A 140 20.47 5.34 19.77
C GLU A 140 19.21 5.18 20.63
N GLY A 141 18.85 3.93 20.97
CA GLY A 141 18.02 3.49 22.11
C GLY A 141 16.57 4.00 22.25
N ARG A 142 16.19 5.11 21.62
CA ARG A 142 14.84 5.71 21.69
C ARG A 142 13.97 5.15 20.58
N CYS A 143 12.66 5.09 20.82
CA CYS A 143 11.68 4.73 19.79
C CYS A 143 10.53 5.73 19.71
N ARG A 144 9.91 5.79 18.53
CA ARG A 144 8.63 6.45 18.25
C ARG A 144 7.58 5.36 18.02
N VAL A 145 6.36 5.59 18.49
CA VAL A 145 5.25 4.64 18.36
C VAL A 145 4.09 5.32 17.64
N GLY A 146 3.56 4.64 16.64
CA GLY A 146 2.44 5.10 15.83
C GLY A 146 2.89 5.84 14.57
N GLU A 147 2.14 5.65 13.50
CA GLU A 147 2.43 6.15 12.15
C GLU A 147 2.73 7.64 12.10
N LEU A 148 1.86 8.49 12.69
CA LEU A 148 2.06 9.95 12.71
C LEU A 148 3.41 10.33 13.33
N SER A 149 3.82 9.67 14.41
CA SER A 149 5.10 9.95 15.08
C SER A 149 6.30 9.44 14.31
N VAL A 150 6.12 8.46 13.42
CA VAL A 150 7.16 7.96 12.52
C VAL A 150 7.33 8.89 11.32
N ASP A 151 6.23 9.38 10.73
CA ASP A 151 6.28 10.36 9.64
C ASP A 151 6.99 11.67 10.06
N GLU A 152 6.78 12.11 11.30
CA GLU A 152 7.41 13.32 11.86
C GLU A 152 8.89 13.13 12.28
N MET A 153 9.50 11.97 12.02
CA MET A 153 10.89 11.73 12.42
C MET A 153 11.87 12.63 11.64
N PRO A 154 12.79 13.33 12.34
CA PRO A 154 13.73 14.25 11.68
C PRO A 154 14.87 13.52 10.95
N ILE A 155 15.11 12.25 11.31
CA ILE A 155 16.18 11.41 10.76
C ILE A 155 15.64 10.01 10.47
N MET A 156 16.32 9.30 9.57
CA MET A 156 15.95 7.94 9.18
C MET A 156 16.06 7.01 10.40
N PRO A 157 15.03 6.20 10.71
CA PRO A 157 15.14 5.20 11.76
C PRO A 157 16.15 4.12 11.38
N LYS A 158 16.82 3.56 12.39
CA LYS A 158 17.69 2.39 12.21
C LYS A 158 16.86 1.16 11.86
N ASN A 159 15.77 0.95 12.61
CA ASN A 159 14.85 -0.15 12.34
C ASN A 159 13.38 0.21 12.53
N LEU A 160 12.50 -0.49 11.81
CA LEU A 160 11.05 -0.47 12.03
C LEU A 160 10.55 -1.83 12.56
N MET A 161 9.48 -1.82 13.34
CA MET A 161 8.84 -3.02 13.88
C MET A 161 7.33 -2.83 14.01
N LEU A 162 6.57 -3.93 13.96
CA LEU A 162 5.16 -3.96 14.32
C LEU A 162 4.99 -4.42 15.78
N ALA A 163 4.19 -3.70 16.55
CA ALA A 163 3.87 -4.07 17.93
C ALA A 163 2.35 -3.98 18.19
N PRO A 164 1.69 -5.06 18.65
CA PRO A 164 2.23 -6.42 18.74
C PRO A 164 2.63 -7.01 17.37
N LEU A 165 3.42 -8.08 17.37
CA LEU A 165 3.68 -8.83 16.14
C LEU A 165 2.37 -9.47 15.65
N VAL A 166 2.11 -9.36 14.36
CA VAL A 166 0.88 -9.87 13.73
C VAL A 166 1.17 -10.88 12.64
N LYS A 167 0.16 -11.69 12.32
CA LYS A 167 0.16 -12.63 11.19
C LYS A 167 -0.66 -12.07 10.04
N SER A 168 -0.31 -12.46 8.81
CA SER A 168 -1.15 -12.15 7.65
C SER A 168 -2.22 -13.21 7.45
N LEU A 169 -3.12 -12.95 6.51
CA LEU A 169 -4.21 -13.85 6.16
C LEU A 169 -3.76 -14.78 5.03
N THR A 170 -4.24 -16.03 5.04
CA THR A 170 -4.01 -16.99 3.95
C THR A 170 -4.31 -16.42 2.55
N PRO A 171 -5.41 -15.67 2.32
CA PRO A 171 -5.65 -15.04 1.02
C PRO A 171 -4.56 -14.06 0.55
N CYS A 172 -3.88 -13.36 1.47
CA CYS A 172 -2.76 -12.49 1.11
C CYS A 172 -1.58 -13.32 0.60
N ILE A 173 -1.27 -14.41 1.30
CA ILE A 173 -0.16 -15.32 0.95
C ILE A 173 -0.45 -16.05 -0.36
N ASP A 174 -1.67 -16.53 -0.55
CA ASP A 174 -2.10 -17.18 -1.79
C ASP A 174 -2.02 -16.23 -2.98
N ALA A 175 -2.44 -14.97 -2.81
CA ALA A 175 -2.34 -13.96 -3.86
C ALA A 175 -0.89 -13.69 -4.24
N ILE A 176 0.01 -13.51 -3.26
CA ILE A 176 1.45 -13.30 -3.50
C ILE A 176 2.07 -14.49 -4.23
N ASN A 177 1.75 -15.72 -3.81
CA ASN A 177 2.30 -16.94 -4.42
C ASN A 177 1.84 -17.16 -5.87
N LYS A 178 0.63 -16.68 -6.21
CA LYS A 178 0.05 -16.76 -7.57
C LYS A 178 0.37 -15.55 -8.44
N ALA A 179 0.94 -14.49 -7.87
CA ALA A 179 1.20 -13.25 -8.59
C ALA A 179 2.26 -13.45 -9.67
N ASP A 180 1.95 -12.96 -10.87
CA ASP A 180 2.92 -12.80 -11.96
C ASP A 180 3.68 -11.47 -11.82
N LEU A 181 3.01 -10.46 -11.23
CA LEU A 181 3.59 -9.16 -10.90
C LEU A 181 3.16 -8.74 -9.49
N ILE A 182 4.13 -8.33 -8.67
CA ILE A 182 3.92 -7.71 -7.36
C ILE A 182 4.35 -6.26 -7.44
N ILE A 183 3.47 -5.33 -7.10
CA ILE A 183 3.71 -3.89 -7.10
C ILE A 183 3.84 -3.43 -5.66
N LEU A 184 4.97 -2.82 -5.30
CA LEU A 184 5.16 -2.15 -4.03
C LEU A 184 4.98 -0.65 -4.21
N GLY A 185 4.05 -0.06 -3.47
CA GLY A 185 3.74 1.36 -3.56
C GLY A 185 2.95 1.73 -4.83
N PRO A 186 2.94 3.01 -5.22
CA PRO A 186 3.63 4.13 -4.57
C PRO A 186 2.97 4.50 -3.23
N GLY A 187 3.67 5.30 -2.42
CA GLY A 187 3.21 5.69 -1.09
C GLY A 187 4.37 6.12 -0.19
N SER A 188 4.05 6.59 1.03
CA SER A 188 5.09 6.90 2.01
C SER A 188 5.94 5.66 2.27
N PHE A 189 7.26 5.81 2.19
CA PHE A 189 8.15 4.67 2.27
C PHE A 189 8.00 3.95 3.62
N LEU A 190 8.19 4.69 4.72
CA LEU A 190 8.20 4.14 6.08
C LEU A 190 6.81 3.69 6.57
N THR A 191 5.75 4.39 6.16
CA THR A 191 4.43 4.25 6.77
C THR A 191 3.38 3.61 5.87
N SER A 192 3.62 3.51 4.55
CA SER A 192 2.70 2.82 3.64
C SER A 192 3.30 1.54 3.04
N ILE A 193 4.59 1.55 2.69
CA ILE A 193 5.21 0.46 1.93
C ILE A 193 5.89 -0.56 2.83
N ILE A 194 6.67 -0.10 3.81
CA ILE A 194 7.36 -0.97 4.74
C ILE A 194 6.43 -1.76 5.68
N PRO A 195 5.33 -1.21 6.25
CA PRO A 195 4.58 -1.93 7.28
C PRO A 195 4.01 -3.29 6.83
N PRO A 196 3.42 -3.46 5.63
CA PRO A 196 3.05 -4.78 5.14
C PRO A 196 4.23 -5.75 5.04
N LEU A 197 5.43 -5.27 4.68
CA LEU A 197 6.63 -6.11 4.55
C LEU A 197 7.20 -6.56 5.90
N LEU A 198 6.92 -5.82 6.99
CA LEU A 198 7.29 -6.22 8.36
C LEU A 198 6.48 -7.42 8.86
N VAL A 199 5.35 -7.76 8.21
CA VAL A 199 4.59 -8.98 8.52
C VAL A 199 5.35 -10.18 7.96
N ARG A 200 5.89 -11.01 8.85
CA ARG A 200 6.77 -12.15 8.50
C ARG A 200 6.17 -13.10 7.45
N ASP A 201 4.87 -13.31 7.46
CA ASP A 201 4.21 -14.18 6.48
C ASP A 201 4.28 -13.57 5.08
N ILE A 202 4.08 -12.24 4.96
CA ILE A 202 4.15 -11.49 3.69
C ILE A 202 5.58 -11.47 3.16
N SER A 203 6.57 -11.10 3.99
CA SER A 203 7.97 -11.07 3.54
C SER A 203 8.48 -12.45 3.10
N LYS A 204 8.13 -13.52 3.82
CA LYS A 204 8.44 -14.89 3.39
C LYS A 204 7.76 -15.27 2.08
N ALA A 205 6.51 -14.89 1.87
CA ALA A 205 5.81 -15.17 0.62
C ALA A 205 6.45 -14.42 -0.56
N ILE A 206 6.80 -13.15 -0.36
CA ILE A 206 7.50 -12.34 -1.38
C ILE A 206 8.89 -12.90 -1.66
N ALA A 207 9.64 -13.34 -0.64
CA ALA A 207 10.95 -13.96 -0.84
C ALA A 207 10.90 -15.25 -1.68
N ASN A 208 9.81 -16.01 -1.57
CA ASN A 208 9.59 -17.26 -2.31
C ASN A 208 8.75 -17.09 -3.59
N ARG A 209 8.47 -15.84 -4.00
CA ARG A 209 7.60 -15.55 -5.15
C ARG A 209 8.18 -16.09 -6.45
N LYS A 210 7.30 -16.29 -7.43
CA LYS A 210 7.68 -16.58 -8.83
C LYS A 210 7.52 -15.38 -9.77
N GLY A 211 6.60 -14.48 -9.40
CA GLY A 211 6.33 -13.23 -10.11
C GLY A 211 7.44 -12.20 -9.94
N HIS A 212 7.49 -11.27 -10.87
CA HIS A 212 8.38 -10.12 -10.80
C HIS A 212 7.88 -9.13 -9.76
N CYS A 213 8.74 -8.55 -8.93
CA CYS A 213 8.36 -7.53 -7.97
C CYS A 213 8.95 -6.17 -8.35
N VAL A 214 8.07 -5.20 -8.55
CA VAL A 214 8.42 -3.83 -8.95
C VAL A 214 8.08 -2.86 -7.83
N PHE A 215 9.01 -1.98 -7.51
CA PHE A 215 8.77 -0.83 -6.64
C PHE A 215 8.46 0.41 -7.49
N ILE A 216 7.37 1.11 -7.18
CA ILE A 216 7.00 2.36 -7.84
C ILE A 216 7.43 3.51 -6.92
N ASP A 217 8.39 4.31 -7.38
CA ASP A 217 8.88 5.48 -6.66
C ASP A 217 7.83 6.61 -6.69
N ASN A 218 7.90 7.50 -5.70
CA ASN A 218 6.95 8.60 -5.58
C ASN A 218 7.23 9.67 -6.65
N ILE A 219 6.17 10.21 -7.27
CA ILE A 219 6.30 11.32 -8.25
C ILE A 219 6.80 12.59 -7.57
N VAL A 220 6.33 12.84 -6.36
CA VAL A 220 6.72 13.99 -5.54
C VAL A 220 7.42 13.46 -4.32
N ALA A 221 8.53 14.09 -3.95
CA ALA A 221 9.25 13.76 -2.72
C ALA A 221 8.30 13.79 -1.52
N GLU A 222 8.33 12.71 -0.73
CA GLU A 222 7.53 12.60 0.49
C GLU A 222 8.07 13.54 1.58
N GLN A 223 7.24 13.86 2.57
CA GLN A 223 7.65 14.64 3.74
C GLN A 223 8.11 13.69 4.85
N SER A 224 9.15 12.91 4.57
CA SER A 224 9.72 11.95 5.52
C SER A 224 11.24 11.91 5.36
N PRO A 225 11.98 11.38 6.34
CA PRO A 225 13.44 11.27 6.22
C PRO A 225 13.87 10.37 5.05
N ALA A 226 12.99 9.47 4.58
CA ALA A 226 13.25 8.59 3.45
C ALA A 226 13.31 9.34 2.09
N ALA A 227 12.78 10.56 2.01
CA ALA A 227 12.82 11.38 0.80
C ALA A 227 14.24 11.76 0.35
N LYS A 228 15.20 11.74 1.27
CA LYS A 228 16.61 12.09 1.00
C LYS A 228 17.43 10.89 0.51
N LEU A 229 16.87 9.69 0.60
CA LEU A 229 17.58 8.46 0.23
C LEU A 229 17.53 8.24 -1.28
N THR A 230 18.66 7.81 -1.83
CA THR A 230 18.74 7.19 -3.15
C THR A 230 17.96 5.87 -3.19
N ILE A 231 17.69 5.37 -4.38
CA ILE A 231 17.04 4.05 -4.53
C ILE A 231 17.88 2.96 -3.88
N ASP A 232 19.20 2.92 -4.11
CA ASP A 232 20.05 1.87 -3.55
C ASP A 232 20.13 1.92 -2.01
N GLU A 233 20.08 3.12 -1.42
CA GLU A 233 19.95 3.27 0.04
C GLU A 233 18.60 2.76 0.54
N LYS A 234 17.49 3.05 -0.15
CA LYS A 234 16.17 2.49 0.20
C LYS A 234 16.16 0.95 0.10
N LEU A 235 16.76 0.39 -0.96
CA LEU A 235 16.86 -1.07 -1.16
C LEU A 235 17.69 -1.73 -0.07
N THR A 236 18.83 -1.12 0.28
CA THR A 236 19.70 -1.60 1.37
C THR A 236 18.97 -1.55 2.70
N TRP A 237 18.28 -0.44 2.98
CA TRP A 237 17.48 -0.29 4.20
C TRP A 237 16.37 -1.36 4.30
N ILE A 238 15.67 -1.66 3.19
CA ILE A 238 14.69 -2.74 3.13
C ILE A 238 15.33 -4.08 3.46
N GLU A 239 16.46 -4.40 2.82
CA GLU A 239 17.14 -5.67 3.01
C GLU A 239 17.58 -5.88 4.46
N GLU A 240 18.13 -4.85 5.09
CA GLU A 240 18.54 -4.88 6.50
C GLU A 240 17.37 -5.04 7.47
N ASN A 241 16.20 -4.47 7.15
CA ASN A 241 15.05 -4.45 8.04
C ASN A 241 14.09 -5.63 7.85
N ILE A 242 13.96 -6.10 6.61
CA ILE A 242 13.04 -7.18 6.25
C ILE A 242 13.77 -8.54 6.22
N GLY A 243 15.10 -8.53 6.02
CA GLY A 243 15.93 -9.74 5.92
C GLY A 243 15.99 -10.35 4.52
N CYS A 244 15.48 -9.65 3.51
CA CYS A 244 15.58 -10.01 2.10
C CYS A 244 15.39 -8.77 1.22
N LEU A 245 15.90 -8.79 -0.01
CA LEU A 245 15.59 -7.79 -1.02
C LEU A 245 14.39 -8.25 -1.88
N PRO A 246 13.18 -7.68 -1.70
CA PRO A 246 12.00 -8.13 -2.41
C PRO A 246 11.86 -7.51 -3.81
N ILE A 247 12.73 -6.60 -4.24
CA ILE A 247 12.53 -5.75 -5.42
C ILE A 247 13.45 -6.18 -6.56
N ASP A 248 12.88 -6.42 -7.74
CA ASP A 248 13.59 -6.81 -8.96
C ASP A 248 13.82 -5.63 -9.92
N SER A 249 12.95 -4.61 -9.87
CA SER A 249 13.08 -3.38 -10.64
C SER A 249 12.35 -2.21 -9.98
N VAL A 250 12.69 -0.99 -10.39
CA VAL A 250 12.03 0.23 -9.94
C VAL A 250 11.46 0.99 -11.13
N ILE A 251 10.24 1.49 -10.99
CA ILE A 251 9.64 2.47 -11.89
C ILE A 251 9.80 3.84 -11.25
N SER A 252 10.41 4.79 -11.96
CA SER A 252 10.58 6.17 -11.49
C SER A 252 10.35 7.15 -12.64
N GLN A 253 10.01 8.39 -12.30
CA GLN A 253 9.87 9.48 -13.26
C GLN A 253 11.16 10.28 -13.46
N GLU A 254 12.03 10.29 -12.46
CA GLU A 254 13.19 11.17 -12.42
C GLU A 254 14.36 10.57 -13.23
N PRO A 255 14.81 11.20 -14.34
CA PRO A 255 15.89 10.65 -15.17
C PRO A 255 17.25 10.58 -14.46
N SER A 256 17.41 11.32 -13.36
CA SER A 256 18.59 11.30 -12.50
C SER A 256 18.66 10.05 -11.62
N VAL A 257 17.53 9.36 -11.41
CA VAL A 257 17.48 8.15 -10.59
C VAL A 257 18.20 7.00 -11.29
N LYS A 258 19.16 6.43 -10.58
CA LYS A 258 19.97 5.29 -11.01
C LYS A 258 20.06 4.27 -9.88
N SER A 259 20.36 3.03 -10.25
CA SER A 259 20.63 1.94 -9.33
C SER A 259 21.65 1.01 -9.96
N ASP A 260 22.63 0.58 -9.16
CA ASP A 260 23.58 -0.44 -9.55
C ASP A 260 23.07 -1.85 -9.17
N ARG A 261 21.98 -1.92 -8.41
CA ARG A 261 21.41 -3.16 -7.86
C ARG A 261 20.24 -3.72 -8.68
N VAL A 262 19.39 -2.84 -9.22
CA VAL A 262 18.16 -3.23 -9.93
C VAL A 262 17.94 -2.39 -11.19
N ALA A 263 17.12 -2.90 -12.11
CA ALA A 263 16.78 -2.16 -13.31
C ALA A 263 15.87 -0.97 -12.98
N ILE A 264 16.19 0.21 -13.52
CA ILE A 264 15.34 1.41 -13.45
C ILE A 264 14.57 1.58 -14.76
N ILE A 265 13.25 1.67 -14.64
CA ILE A 265 12.33 1.95 -15.75
C ILE A 265 11.89 3.40 -15.61
N CYS A 266 12.63 4.28 -16.28
CA CYS A 266 12.34 5.72 -16.29
C CYS A 266 11.20 6.02 -17.27
N ARG A 267 10.07 6.53 -16.77
CA ARG A 267 8.90 6.93 -17.58
C ARG A 267 8.26 8.18 -16.99
N ASN A 268 7.71 9.06 -17.83
CA ASN A 268 6.84 10.11 -17.33
C ASN A 268 5.58 9.47 -16.74
N LEU A 269 5.27 9.72 -15.47
CA LEU A 269 4.14 9.12 -14.75
C LEU A 269 3.10 10.16 -14.35
N ALA A 270 3.47 11.44 -14.24
CA ALA A 270 2.64 12.50 -13.72
C ALA A 270 1.45 12.80 -14.63
N HIS A 271 0.29 13.00 -14.00
CA HIS A 271 -0.91 13.46 -14.66
C HIS A 271 -0.78 14.94 -15.05
N ASN A 272 -1.13 15.25 -16.30
CA ASN A 272 -0.88 16.57 -16.89
C ASN A 272 -1.61 17.71 -16.14
N LYS A 273 -2.76 17.44 -15.50
CA LYS A 273 -3.53 18.43 -14.75
C LYS A 273 -3.29 18.39 -13.23
N VAL A 274 -2.83 17.25 -12.72
CA VAL A 274 -2.65 17.02 -11.28
C VAL A 274 -1.27 16.41 -11.08
N PRO A 275 -0.21 17.23 -11.06
CA PRO A 275 1.16 16.74 -11.23
C PRO A 275 1.62 15.75 -10.16
N HIS A 276 0.98 15.74 -8.98
CA HIS A 276 1.27 14.81 -7.89
C HIS A 276 0.51 13.48 -7.99
N HIS A 277 -0.28 13.26 -9.06
CA HIS A 277 -0.99 12.00 -9.32
C HIS A 277 -0.34 11.25 -10.48
N HIS A 278 -0.42 9.92 -10.41
CA HIS A 278 -0.12 9.07 -11.55
C HIS A 278 -1.21 9.22 -12.61
N ASP A 279 -0.80 9.39 -13.85
CA ASP A 279 -1.64 9.23 -15.02
C ASP A 279 -1.91 7.75 -15.27
N LYS A 280 -3.18 7.37 -15.45
CA LYS A 280 -3.59 5.97 -15.61
C LYS A 280 -2.92 5.32 -16.83
N GLN A 281 -2.88 6.00 -17.97
CA GLN A 281 -2.34 5.43 -19.20
C GLN A 281 -0.82 5.32 -19.13
N LYS A 282 -0.16 6.35 -18.59
CA LYS A 282 1.30 6.34 -18.45
C LYS A 282 1.77 5.26 -17.46
N LEU A 283 1.03 5.08 -16.36
CA LEU A 283 1.33 4.03 -15.38
C LEU A 283 1.14 2.62 -15.98
N ILE A 284 0.06 2.38 -16.74
CA ILE A 284 -0.13 1.11 -17.45
C ILE A 284 1.04 0.84 -18.40
N ALA A 285 1.44 1.82 -19.21
CA ALA A 285 2.55 1.66 -20.15
C ALA A 285 3.89 1.38 -19.45
N ALA A 286 4.13 2.00 -18.28
CA ALA A 286 5.31 1.72 -17.47
C ALA A 286 5.31 0.29 -16.91
N LEU A 287 4.16 -0.19 -16.45
CA LEU A 287 3.99 -1.57 -15.97
C LEU A 287 4.14 -2.60 -17.10
N GLU A 288 3.61 -2.35 -18.29
CA GLU A 288 3.80 -3.22 -19.46
C GLU A 288 5.28 -3.29 -19.89
N ALA A 289 5.99 -2.16 -19.86
CA ALA A 289 7.43 -2.13 -20.08
C ALA A 289 8.20 -2.93 -19.03
N CYS A 290 7.77 -2.86 -17.76
CA CYS A 290 8.34 -3.65 -16.67
C CYS A 290 8.18 -5.15 -16.89
N VAL A 291 6.96 -5.60 -17.23
CA VAL A 291 6.67 -7.02 -17.48
C VAL A 291 7.48 -7.52 -18.68
N SER A 292 7.56 -6.75 -19.75
CA SER A 292 8.33 -7.12 -20.95
C SER A 292 9.82 -7.31 -20.63
N SER A 293 10.42 -6.38 -19.86
CA SER A 293 11.81 -6.49 -19.42
C SER A 293 12.06 -7.72 -18.53
N ALA A 294 11.11 -8.06 -17.66
CA ALA A 294 11.21 -9.24 -16.80
C ALA A 294 11.16 -10.56 -17.59
N VAL A 295 10.33 -10.63 -18.64
CA VAL A 295 10.24 -11.81 -19.52
C VAL A 295 11.53 -12.00 -20.30
N ASP A 296 12.13 -10.94 -20.81
CA ASP A 296 13.38 -11.03 -21.58
C ASP A 296 14.55 -11.50 -20.72
N LYS A 297 14.63 -11.06 -19.45
CA LYS A 297 15.63 -11.58 -18.49
C LYS A 297 15.46 -13.07 -18.18
N LYS A 298 14.22 -13.57 -18.11
CA LYS A 298 13.97 -15.01 -17.89
C LYS A 298 14.33 -15.88 -19.10
N LYS A 299 14.43 -15.31 -20.31
CA LYS A 299 14.85 -16.04 -21.52
C LYS A 299 16.37 -16.08 -21.69
N THR A 300 17.09 -15.15 -21.08
CA THR A 300 18.55 -15.01 -21.21
C THR A 300 19.34 -15.58 -20.02
N ALA A 301 18.65 -16.00 -18.96
CA ALA A 301 19.20 -16.70 -17.79
C ALA A 301 18.94 -18.21 -17.88
#